data_AF-A0A285SP85-F1
#
_entry.id   AF-A0A285SP85-F1
#
_cell.length_a   1.000
_cell.length_b   1.000
_cell.length_c   1.000
_cell.angle_alpha   90.00
_cell.angle_beta   90.00
_cell.angle_gamma   90.00
#
_symmetry.space_group_name_H-M   'P 1'
#
loop_
_entity.id
_entity.type
_entity.pdbx_description
1 polymer ?
#
loop_
_entity_poly.entity_id
_entity_poly.type
_entity_poly.pdbx_seq_one_letter_code
_entity_poly.pdbx_strand_id
1 'polypeptide(L)'
;MTNNRVTTVLSSLDSTVRGCRRATAFALLLLLPLTAAGCSGVSMPIGSNDLESPLDLTGSIDSQQNAADVDISAQDRAIIARAIATAHEAGQAEPPFSWNNPITGNSGTIVAVKDDTQPGGTGCTRFETTANTIGGVRAYLGTACRDLMQEWAIIDLSVKAAETGTAS
;
A
#
# COMPACT_ATOMS: atom_id res chain seq x y z
N MET A 1 28.20 -23.80 -49.19
CA MET A 1 26.77 -23.90 -48.82
C MET A 1 26.54 -22.91 -47.69
N THR A 2 26.35 -21.64 -48.03
CA THR A 2 25.07 -20.89 -48.06
C THR A 2 24.89 -20.07 -46.78
N ASN A 3 25.30 -18.80 -46.86
CA ASN A 3 25.10 -17.76 -45.85
C ASN A 3 23.61 -17.39 -45.77
N ASN A 4 23.04 -17.30 -44.57
CA ASN A 4 21.69 -16.74 -44.36
C ASN A 4 21.78 -15.46 -43.53
N ARG A 5 21.59 -14.32 -44.19
CA ARG A 5 21.51 -12.99 -43.59
C ARG A 5 20.10 -12.78 -43.06
N VAL A 6 19.99 -12.49 -41.77
CA VAL A 6 18.72 -12.06 -41.16
C VAL A 6 18.54 -10.57 -41.47
N THR A 7 17.57 -10.28 -42.32
CA THR A 7 17.24 -8.93 -42.78
C THR A 7 16.39 -8.22 -41.73
N THR A 8 16.91 -7.09 -41.23
CA THR A 8 16.23 -6.11 -40.38
C THR A 8 15.00 -5.57 -41.09
N VAL A 9 13.82 -5.66 -40.46
CA VAL A 9 12.61 -4.96 -40.93
C VAL A 9 12.38 -3.78 -40.00
N LEU A 10 12.86 -2.61 -40.42
CA LEU A 10 12.45 -1.32 -39.87
C LEU A 10 11.09 -0.97 -40.47
N SER A 11 10.05 -0.90 -39.63
CA SER A 11 8.75 -0.36 -40.03
C SER A 11 8.61 1.05 -39.46
N SER A 12 8.33 1.96 -40.38
CA SER A 12 8.28 3.42 -40.28
C SER A 12 7.27 3.94 -39.26
N LEU A 13 7.65 5.02 -38.57
CA LEU A 13 6.72 5.97 -37.96
C LEU A 13 5.89 6.62 -39.07
N ASP A 14 4.56 6.51 -38.99
CA ASP A 14 3.65 7.38 -39.74
C ASP A 14 3.02 8.37 -38.77
N SER A 15 3.47 9.61 -38.89
CA SER A 15 2.93 10.79 -38.24
C SER A 15 1.85 11.38 -39.13
N THR A 16 0.57 11.26 -38.74
CA THR A 16 -0.51 12.01 -39.39
C THR A 16 -1.07 13.08 -38.45
N VAL A 17 -0.59 14.30 -38.67
CA VAL A 17 -1.16 15.55 -38.17
C VAL A 17 -2.49 15.81 -38.90
N ARG A 18 -3.59 15.95 -38.16
CA ARG A 18 -4.79 16.69 -38.63
C ARG A 18 -5.18 17.71 -37.59
N GLY A 19 -4.90 18.96 -37.92
CA GLY A 19 -5.38 20.11 -37.18
C GLY A 19 -6.78 20.55 -37.58
N CYS A 20 -7.16 21.64 -36.92
CA CYS A 20 -8.12 22.67 -37.30
C CYS A 20 -9.61 22.52 -36.94
N ARG A 21 -10.00 23.39 -35.99
CA ARG A 21 -11.14 24.34 -36.03
C ARG A 21 -12.51 23.72 -35.68
N ARG A 22 -13.38 24.30 -34.85
CA ARG A 22 -13.73 25.72 -34.63
C ARG A 22 -14.31 25.92 -33.21
N ALA A 23 -14.00 27.07 -32.63
CA ALA A 23 -14.76 27.70 -31.57
C ALA A 23 -16.09 28.26 -32.14
N THR A 24 -17.17 28.18 -31.37
CA THR A 24 -18.27 29.17 -31.38
C THR A 24 -19.07 29.06 -30.09
N ALA A 25 -19.04 30.15 -29.31
CA ALA A 25 -19.92 30.48 -28.20
C ALA A 25 -21.26 31.08 -28.69
N PHE A 26 -22.11 31.48 -27.74
CA PHE A 26 -23.43 32.14 -27.84
C PHE A 26 -24.63 31.17 -28.03
N ALA A 27 -25.78 31.30 -27.39
CA ALA A 27 -26.35 32.27 -26.44
C ALA A 27 -27.74 31.71 -26.00
N LEU A 28 -28.08 31.75 -24.70
CA LEU A 28 -29.06 32.70 -24.10
C LEU A 28 -30.54 32.33 -24.31
N LEU A 29 -31.25 32.04 -23.20
CA LEU A 29 -32.69 32.28 -22.93
C LEU A 29 -32.99 31.71 -21.52
N LEU A 30 -32.77 32.43 -20.42
CA LEU A 30 -33.60 33.52 -19.84
C LEU A 30 -34.98 33.00 -19.37
N LEU A 31 -35.16 32.83 -18.04
CA LEU A 31 -36.31 33.30 -17.25
C LEU A 31 -36.29 32.71 -15.81
N LEU A 32 -36.03 33.59 -14.84
CA LEU A 32 -36.35 33.45 -13.41
C LEU A 32 -37.76 34.05 -13.18
N PRO A 33 -38.62 33.54 -12.28
CA PRO A 33 -38.66 34.16 -10.95
C PRO A 33 -38.94 33.22 -9.76
N LEU A 34 -38.51 33.71 -8.60
CA LEU A 34 -38.74 33.29 -7.21
C LEU A 34 -40.23 33.04 -6.86
N THR A 35 -40.52 31.93 -6.17
CA THR A 35 -41.48 31.80 -5.03
C THR A 35 -41.10 30.55 -4.22
N ALA A 36 -40.55 30.67 -3.01
CA ALA A 36 -41.22 30.74 -1.70
C ALA A 36 -41.56 29.36 -1.07
N ALA A 37 -41.05 29.17 0.16
CA ALA A 37 -41.44 28.20 1.20
C ALA A 37 -40.89 26.76 1.14
N GLY A 38 -39.82 26.53 1.91
CA GLY A 38 -39.43 25.20 2.40
C GLY A 38 -38.57 25.32 3.66
N CYS A 39 -39.18 25.42 4.84
CA CYS A 39 -38.46 25.22 6.10
C CYS A 39 -38.23 23.72 6.32
N SER A 40 -37.10 23.20 5.86
CA SER A 40 -36.61 21.90 6.33
C SER A 40 -35.88 22.11 7.66
N GLY A 41 -36.46 21.62 8.74
CA GLY A 41 -35.91 21.71 10.09
C GLY A 41 -34.54 21.03 10.21
N VAL A 42 -33.55 21.77 10.68
CA VAL A 42 -32.29 21.21 11.18
C VAL A 42 -32.57 20.62 12.56
N SER A 43 -32.56 19.30 12.64
CA SER A 43 -32.50 18.56 13.90
C SER A 43 -31.04 18.41 14.28
N MET A 44 -30.59 19.15 15.31
CA MET A 44 -29.28 18.94 15.94
C MET A 44 -29.45 17.91 17.05
N PRO A 45 -28.73 16.77 17.06
CA PRO A 45 -28.58 16.02 18.29
C PRO A 45 -27.63 16.79 19.22
N ILE A 46 -28.18 17.40 20.27
CA ILE A 46 -27.43 17.72 21.49
C ILE A 46 -27.16 16.38 22.17
N GLY A 47 -26.00 15.79 21.87
CA GLY A 47 -25.42 14.68 22.60
C GLY A 47 -24.13 15.17 23.23
N SER A 48 -24.24 15.71 24.44
CA SER A 48 -23.08 16.00 25.29
C SER A 48 -22.60 14.67 25.88
N ASN A 49 -21.35 14.33 25.61
CA ASN A 49 -20.55 13.50 26.51
C ASN A 49 -19.17 14.14 26.59
N ASP A 50 -18.91 14.70 27.77
CA ASP A 50 -17.60 15.12 28.22
C ASP A 50 -16.64 13.93 28.16
N LEU A 51 -15.59 14.03 27.36
CA LEU A 51 -14.37 13.29 27.59
C LEU A 51 -13.20 14.21 27.30
N GLU A 52 -12.72 14.82 28.38
CA GLU A 52 -11.37 15.35 28.61
C GLU A 52 -10.42 15.06 27.44
N SER A 53 -10.35 15.98 26.46
CA SER A 53 -9.32 15.92 25.41
C SER A 53 -8.31 17.00 25.75
N PRO A 54 -7.08 16.63 26.15
CA PRO A 54 -6.04 17.60 26.43
C PRO A 54 -5.82 18.45 25.17
N LEU A 55 -5.68 19.76 25.38
CA LEU A 55 -5.13 20.66 24.38
C LEU A 55 -3.79 20.09 23.90
N ASP A 56 -3.72 19.64 22.64
CA ASP A 56 -2.43 19.42 21.99
C ASP A 56 -2.40 20.01 20.58
N LEU A 57 -1.32 20.72 20.37
CA LEU A 57 -1.05 21.71 19.34
C LEU A 57 -0.80 21.05 17.98
N THR A 58 -1.40 21.64 16.93
CA THR A 58 -0.89 21.68 15.55
C THR A 58 -0.68 20.35 14.81
N GLY A 59 -1.54 20.06 13.83
CA GLY A 59 -1.21 19.12 12.75
C GLY A 59 -2.42 18.36 12.23
N SER A 60 -3.16 18.95 11.29
CA SER A 60 -4.11 18.21 10.46
C SER A 60 -3.33 17.26 9.55
N ILE A 61 -3.06 16.05 10.03
CA ILE A 61 -2.70 14.91 9.19
C ILE A 61 -3.94 14.02 9.16
N ASP A 62 -4.43 13.69 7.96
CA ASP A 62 -5.52 12.73 7.77
C ASP A 62 -5.07 11.40 8.39
N SER A 63 -5.61 11.06 9.56
CA SER A 63 -5.06 10.09 10.50
C SER A 63 -5.46 8.65 10.12
N GLN A 64 -5.07 8.22 8.92
CA GLN A 64 -4.96 6.81 8.58
C GLN A 64 -3.47 6.42 8.54
N GLN A 65 -2.72 6.79 9.57
CA GLN A 65 -1.37 6.27 9.74
C GLN A 65 -1.49 4.79 10.12
N ASN A 66 -1.00 3.92 9.25
CA ASN A 66 -0.99 2.50 9.49
C ASN A 66 -0.21 2.20 10.77
N ALA A 67 -0.83 1.48 11.70
CA ALA A 67 -0.23 1.19 13.01
C ALA A 67 1.13 0.48 12.91
N ALA A 68 1.39 -0.22 11.80
CA ALA A 68 2.70 -0.83 11.57
C ALA A 68 3.82 0.19 11.32
N ASP A 69 3.52 1.38 10.80
CA ASP A 69 4.53 2.41 10.51
C ASP A 69 5.07 3.10 11.77
N VAL A 70 4.35 2.98 12.90
CA VAL A 70 4.78 3.50 14.20
C VAL A 70 5.90 2.64 14.79
N ASP A 71 5.79 1.32 14.64
CA ASP A 71 6.71 0.36 15.27
C ASP A 71 7.80 -0.14 14.33
N ILE A 72 7.50 -0.23 13.03
CA ILE A 72 8.36 -0.85 12.01
C ILE A 72 8.77 0.21 10.99
N SER A 73 10.02 0.65 11.09
CA SER A 73 10.58 1.67 10.22
C SER A 73 10.85 1.14 8.79
N ALA A 74 11.15 2.06 7.86
CA ALA A 74 11.60 1.69 6.52
C ALA A 74 12.88 0.82 6.53
N GLN A 75 13.77 1.02 7.52
CA GLN A 75 14.98 0.20 7.66
C GLN A 75 14.65 -1.22 8.10
N ASP A 76 13.69 -1.38 9.02
CA ASP A 76 13.20 -2.69 9.44
C ASP A 76 12.55 -3.43 8.27
N ARG A 77 11.70 -2.73 7.50
CA ARG A 77 11.09 -3.27 6.26
C ARG A 77 12.15 -3.77 5.28
N ALA A 78 13.24 -3.03 5.08
CA ALA A 78 14.33 -3.47 4.21
C ALA A 78 15.04 -4.73 4.74
N ILE A 79 15.23 -4.86 6.05
CA ILE A 79 15.81 -6.06 6.67
C ILE A 79 14.86 -7.26 6.53
N ILE A 80 13.55 -7.08 6.77
CA ILE A 80 12.53 -8.12 6.59
C ILE A 80 12.50 -8.58 5.12
N ALA A 81 12.51 -7.64 4.16
CA ALA A 81 12.56 -7.97 2.74
C ALA A 81 13.81 -8.77 2.36
N ARG A 82 14.98 -8.43 2.90
CA ARG A 82 16.22 -9.19 2.68
C ARG A 82 16.18 -10.59 3.29
N ALA A 83 15.55 -10.75 4.45
CA ALA A 83 15.36 -12.07 5.06
C ALA A 83 14.47 -12.95 4.17
N ILE A 84 13.36 -12.41 3.65
CA ILE A 84 12.48 -13.11 2.70
C ILE A 84 13.24 -13.44 1.41
N ALA A 85 13.99 -12.49 0.86
CA ALA A 85 14.80 -12.70 -0.34
C ALA A 85 15.79 -13.86 -0.15
N THR A 86 16.51 -13.87 0.97
CA THR A 86 17.49 -14.92 1.29
C THR A 86 16.83 -16.30 1.42
N ALA A 87 15.68 -16.37 2.10
CA ALA A 87 14.91 -17.60 2.22
C ALA A 87 14.41 -18.10 0.86
N HIS A 88 13.92 -17.21 0.00
CA HIS A 88 13.44 -17.53 -1.34
C HIS A 88 14.58 -18.05 -2.24
N GLU A 89 15.73 -17.35 -2.29
CA GLU A 89 16.88 -17.75 -3.10
C GLU A 89 17.52 -19.08 -2.63
N ALA A 90 17.46 -19.37 -1.33
CA ALA A 90 17.93 -20.64 -0.77
C ALA A 90 16.97 -21.82 -1.08
N GLY A 91 15.80 -21.57 -1.66
CA GLY A 91 14.73 -22.57 -1.74
C GLY A 91 14.18 -22.97 -0.36
N GLN A 92 14.46 -22.16 0.66
CA GLN A 92 14.10 -22.33 2.07
C GLN A 92 13.05 -21.30 2.48
N ALA A 93 12.10 -20.99 1.61
CA ALA A 93 10.93 -20.17 1.94
C ALA A 93 9.98 -20.88 2.93
N GLU A 94 10.44 -21.93 3.62
CA GLU A 94 9.72 -22.68 4.64
C GLU A 94 10.05 -22.07 6.02
N PRO A 95 9.21 -21.17 6.54
CA PRO A 95 9.40 -20.59 7.87
C PRO A 95 9.40 -21.65 8.98
N PRO A 96 10.01 -21.35 10.14
CA PRO A 96 10.37 -20.01 10.61
C PRO A 96 11.81 -19.59 10.29
N PHE A 97 12.01 -18.29 10.05
CA PHE A 97 13.33 -17.67 10.00
C PHE A 97 13.35 -16.29 10.65
N SER A 98 14.47 -15.93 11.28
CA SER A 98 14.61 -14.71 12.08
C SER A 98 15.11 -13.52 11.27
N TRP A 99 14.76 -12.32 11.72
CA TRP A 99 15.37 -11.07 11.26
C TRP A 99 15.74 -10.19 12.46
N ASN A 100 16.78 -9.39 12.30
CA ASN A 100 17.22 -8.45 13.33
C ASN A 100 17.77 -7.18 12.68
N ASN A 101 17.32 -6.03 13.17
CA ASN A 101 17.87 -4.75 12.79
C ASN A 101 18.63 -4.14 13.98
N PRO A 102 19.98 -4.17 13.96
CA PRO A 102 20.77 -3.62 15.06
C PRO A 102 20.71 -2.09 15.15
N ILE A 103 20.26 -1.39 14.10
CA ILE A 103 20.17 0.08 14.09
C ILE A 103 18.95 0.57 14.87
N THR A 104 17.80 -0.08 14.70
CA THR A 104 16.54 0.26 15.39
C THR A 104 16.38 -0.52 16.69
N GLY A 105 17.09 -1.64 16.86
CA GLY A 105 16.91 -2.57 17.97
C GLY A 105 15.75 -3.54 17.76
N ASN A 106 14.99 -3.41 16.67
CA ASN A 106 13.86 -4.26 16.36
C ASN A 106 14.33 -5.64 15.88
N SER A 107 13.64 -6.70 16.31
CA SER A 107 13.95 -8.08 15.89
C SER A 107 12.70 -8.93 15.85
N GLY A 108 12.71 -10.01 15.11
CA GLY A 108 11.50 -10.78 14.89
C GLY A 108 11.70 -12.13 14.23
N THR A 109 10.59 -12.81 13.98
CA THR A 109 10.57 -14.10 13.30
C THR A 109 9.47 -14.09 12.26
N ILE A 110 9.80 -14.46 11.02
CA ILE A 110 8.83 -14.70 9.96
C ILE A 110 8.33 -16.12 10.15
N VAL A 111 7.03 -16.27 10.40
CA VAL A 111 6.39 -17.52 10.84
C VAL A 111 5.53 -18.16 9.74
N ALA A 112 5.13 -17.38 8.75
CA ALA A 112 4.40 -17.87 7.58
C ALA A 112 4.86 -17.11 6.35
N VAL A 113 4.96 -17.82 5.23
CA VAL A 113 5.28 -17.30 3.91
C VAL A 113 4.38 -18.04 2.92
N LYS A 114 3.67 -17.30 2.08
CA LYS A 114 2.78 -17.83 1.06
C LYS A 114 3.09 -17.12 -0.24
N ASP A 115 3.81 -17.81 -1.10
CA ASP A 115 4.13 -17.32 -2.44
C ASP A 115 2.84 -17.22 -3.25
N ASP A 116 2.57 -16.03 -3.81
CA ASP A 116 1.49 -15.81 -4.76
C ASP A 116 2.07 -15.93 -6.17
N THR A 117 2.63 -17.10 -6.48
CA THR A 117 3.26 -17.35 -7.79
C THR A 117 2.19 -17.64 -8.84
N GLN A 118 1.42 -16.62 -9.22
CA GLN A 118 0.60 -16.70 -10.43
C GLN A 118 1.54 -16.78 -11.65
N PRO A 119 1.35 -17.71 -12.61
CA PRO A 119 2.15 -17.72 -13.83
C PRO A 119 1.92 -16.41 -14.62
N GLY A 120 2.97 -15.58 -14.69
CA GLY A 120 2.93 -14.24 -15.28
C GLY A 120 2.68 -13.08 -14.30
N GLY A 121 2.58 -13.36 -13.00
CA GLY A 121 2.39 -12.36 -11.95
C GLY A 121 3.70 -11.76 -11.44
N THR A 122 3.62 -10.54 -10.89
CA THR A 122 4.67 -9.90 -10.08
C THR A 122 5.01 -10.85 -8.94
N GLY A 123 6.29 -11.18 -8.74
CA GLY A 123 6.74 -12.17 -7.75
C GLY A 123 6.51 -11.70 -6.31
N CYS A 124 5.25 -11.67 -5.89
CA CYS A 124 4.81 -11.20 -4.59
C CYS A 124 4.51 -12.37 -3.67
N THR A 125 4.85 -12.17 -2.40
CA THR A 125 4.77 -13.17 -1.36
C THR A 125 4.15 -12.54 -0.14
N ARG A 126 3.08 -13.16 0.36
CA ARG A 126 2.47 -12.75 1.62
C ARG A 126 3.21 -13.43 2.77
N PHE A 127 3.42 -12.72 3.85
CA PHE A 127 4.12 -13.25 5.01
C PHE A 127 3.47 -12.80 6.31
N GLU A 128 3.73 -13.57 7.36
CA GLU A 128 3.43 -13.20 8.73
C GLU A 128 4.75 -13.14 9.51
N THR A 129 4.93 -12.08 10.29
CA THR A 129 6.09 -11.94 11.16
C THR A 129 5.72 -11.40 12.53
N THR A 130 6.41 -11.88 13.55
CA THR A 130 6.44 -11.22 14.86
C THR A 130 7.54 -10.17 14.87
N ALA A 131 7.33 -9.07 15.58
CA ALA A 131 8.37 -8.11 15.89
C ALA A 131 8.37 -7.79 17.39
N ASN A 132 9.56 -7.83 17.97
CA ASN A 132 9.90 -7.28 19.27
C ASN A 132 10.42 -5.87 19.04
N THR A 133 9.64 -4.88 19.46
CA THR A 133 9.99 -3.47 19.38
C THR A 133 9.99 -2.86 20.78
N ILE A 134 10.38 -1.59 20.88
CA ILE A 134 10.28 -0.83 22.14
C ILE A 134 8.82 -0.73 22.61
N GLY A 135 7.85 -0.77 21.68
CA GLY A 135 6.41 -0.78 21.97
C GLY A 135 5.86 -2.15 22.40
N GLY A 136 6.69 -3.19 22.43
CA GLY A 136 6.32 -4.56 22.82
C GLY A 136 6.38 -5.56 21.69
N VAL A 137 5.76 -6.73 21.90
CA VAL A 137 5.75 -7.82 20.91
C VAL A 137 4.41 -7.82 20.18
N ARG A 138 4.47 -7.75 18.85
CA ARG A 138 3.27 -7.74 17.99
C ARG A 138 3.47 -8.64 16.77
N ALA A 139 2.35 -9.15 16.24
CA ALA A 139 2.35 -9.87 14.97
C ALA A 139 1.92 -8.92 13.84
N TYR A 140 2.50 -9.13 12.67
CA TYR A 140 2.27 -8.34 11.47
C TYR A 140 2.02 -9.26 10.28
N LEU A 141 1.13 -8.82 9.40
CA LEU A 141 0.90 -9.43 8.09
C LEU A 141 1.43 -8.46 7.04
N GLY A 142 2.13 -8.96 6.04
CA GLY A 142 2.67 -8.11 5.00
C GLY A 142 2.74 -8.78 3.64
N THR A 143 3.05 -7.97 2.63
CA THR A 143 3.30 -8.41 1.26
C THR A 143 4.66 -7.88 0.82
N ALA A 144 5.54 -8.80 0.46
CA ALA A 144 6.84 -8.51 -0.13
C ALA A 144 6.78 -8.81 -1.63
N CYS A 145 7.16 -7.85 -2.48
CA CYS A 145 7.18 -8.05 -3.93
C CYS A 145 8.60 -7.94 -4.45
N ARG A 146 8.91 -8.84 -5.39
CA ARG A 146 10.12 -8.80 -6.19
C ARG A 146 9.88 -7.99 -7.46
N ASP A 147 10.73 -7.01 -7.73
CA ASP A 147 10.66 -6.16 -8.92
C ASP A 147 11.31 -6.82 -10.15
N LEU A 148 11.40 -6.06 -11.25
CA LEU A 148 12.02 -6.51 -12.51
C LEU A 148 13.54 -6.71 -12.39
N MET A 149 14.18 -6.07 -11.41
CA MET A 149 15.61 -6.19 -11.10
C MET A 149 15.89 -7.30 -10.07
N GLN A 150 14.88 -8.09 -9.72
CA GLN A 150 14.93 -9.13 -8.68
C GLN A 150 15.15 -8.59 -7.26
N GLU A 151 14.90 -7.31 -7.00
CA GLU A 151 14.96 -6.70 -5.68
C GLU A 151 13.64 -6.85 -4.94
N TRP A 152 13.71 -7.24 -3.67
CA TRP A 152 12.55 -7.42 -2.80
C TRP A 152 12.25 -6.17 -2.00
N ALA A 153 10.98 -5.77 -1.95
CA ALA A 153 10.50 -4.68 -1.11
C ALA A 153 9.17 -5.04 -0.43
N ILE A 154 9.00 -4.57 0.81
CA ILE A 154 7.72 -4.66 1.53
C ILE A 154 6.81 -3.55 1.03
N ILE A 155 5.77 -3.90 0.29
CA ILE A 155 4.80 -2.93 -0.26
C ILE A 155 3.61 -2.69 0.66
N ASP A 156 3.34 -3.64 1.55
CA ASP A 156 2.27 -3.56 2.54
C ASP A 156 2.71 -4.30 3.81
N LEU A 157 2.33 -3.74 4.96
CA LEU A 157 2.55 -4.36 6.27
C LEU A 157 1.50 -3.79 7.21
N SER A 158 0.75 -4.64 7.91
CA SER A 158 -0.28 -4.24 8.85
C SER A 158 -0.18 -5.08 10.12
N VAL A 159 -0.71 -4.56 11.23
CA VAL A 159 -0.75 -5.31 12.49
C VAL A 159 -1.79 -6.43 12.34
N LYS A 160 -1.40 -7.66 12.67
CA LYS A 160 -2.33 -8.78 12.75
C LYS A 160 -3.26 -8.56 13.94
N ALA A 161 -4.56 -8.50 13.68
CA ALA A 161 -5.55 -8.42 14.76
C ALA A 161 -5.42 -9.65 15.67
N ALA A 162 -5.38 -9.43 16.98
CA ALA A 162 -5.52 -10.52 17.93
C ALA A 162 -6.96 -11.04 17.80
N GLU A 163 -7.12 -12.31 17.41
CA GLU A 163 -8.41 -12.97 17.44
C GLU A 163 -8.87 -13.02 18.90
N THR A 164 -9.81 -12.15 19.29
CA THR A 164 -10.48 -12.24 20.58
C THR A 164 -11.36 -13.48 20.54
N GLY A 165 -10.82 -14.59 21.02
CA GLY A 165 -11.56 -15.83 21.23
C GLY A 165 -12.76 -15.57 22.13
N THR A 166 -13.93 -15.38 21.51
CA THR A 166 -15.21 -15.44 22.23
C THR A 166 -15.46 -16.91 22.47
N ALA A 167 -14.98 -17.41 23.61
CA ALA A 167 -15.42 -18.68 24.16
C ALA A 167 -16.94 -18.61 24.34
N SER A 168 -17.67 -19.41 23.57
CA SER A 168 -19.09 -19.70 23.82
C SER A 168 -19.22 -20.92 24.72
#